data_AF-A0A0H2T1X5-F1
#
_entry.id   AF-A0A0H2T1X5-F1
#
_cell.length_a   1.000
_cell.length_b   1.000
_cell.length_c   1.000
_cell.angle_alpha   90.00
_cell.angle_beta   90.00
_cell.angle_gamma   90.00
#
_symmetry.space_group_name_H-M   'P 1'
#
loop_
_entity.id
_entity.type
_entity.pdbx_description
1 polymer ?
#
loop_
_entity_poly.entity_id
_entity_poly.type
_entity_poly.pdbx_seq_one_letter_code
_entity_poly.pdbx_strand_id
1 'polypeptide(L)'
;MNTNYILNYSFYRSNLESLFEYFSNDEINEIFFISLREAINVTFKNKTISIKNFLILFTQNTIKTVKYLYKTIKEEKFGSFKKIFLDVKDVTINRIKKMEILWKKMPFSEKKEALIDFLIISFSTLIVGGGFDMEGGVPDLDLKTGIGNHRNLFTHTILLGFSLELALRFIGNILINLEKKGIEPESEFLSKVLSFVKDKHEKAIQGMWLGLFFHYLKDANLFSNKVKPYVGLKGFSMKTHKNLFASNAILSVIFAINSDKNKNFLEDKH
;
A
#
# COMPACT_ATOMS: atom_id res chain seq x y z
N MET A 1 -32.03 -10.34 -23.32
CA MET A 1 -30.62 -10.47 -23.73
C MET A 1 -29.83 -10.96 -22.54
N ASN A 2 -29.60 -12.27 -22.44
CA ASN A 2 -28.74 -12.90 -21.43
C ASN A 2 -27.38 -13.12 -22.08
N THR A 3 -26.47 -12.16 -21.97
CA THR A 3 -25.06 -12.38 -22.33
C THR A 3 -24.39 -13.08 -21.15
N ASN A 4 -24.29 -14.40 -21.26
CA ASN A 4 -23.36 -15.19 -20.47
C ASN A 4 -21.93 -14.74 -20.83
N TYR A 5 -21.42 -13.73 -20.13
CA TYR A 5 -19.98 -13.44 -20.07
C TYR A 5 -19.31 -14.53 -19.23
N ILE A 6 -19.24 -15.74 -19.78
CA ILE A 6 -18.29 -16.73 -19.28
C ILE A 6 -16.92 -16.16 -19.65
N LEU A 7 -16.18 -15.67 -18.66
CA LEU A 7 -14.78 -15.30 -18.80
C LEU A 7 -14.03 -16.51 -19.39
N ASN A 8 -13.77 -16.46 -20.70
CA ASN A 8 -13.06 -17.52 -21.38
C ASN A 8 -11.58 -17.43 -21.00
N TYR A 9 -11.23 -18.04 -19.87
CA TYR A 9 -9.89 -17.97 -19.29
C TYR A 9 -8.80 -18.37 -20.29
N SER A 10 -9.04 -19.36 -21.15
CA SER A 10 -8.07 -19.79 -22.17
C SER A 10 -7.83 -18.71 -23.22
N PHE A 11 -8.87 -17.95 -23.60
CA PHE A 11 -8.74 -16.82 -24.53
C PHE A 11 -7.88 -15.70 -23.94
N TYR A 12 -8.16 -15.27 -22.71
CA TYR A 12 -7.35 -14.22 -22.06
C TYR A 12 -5.91 -14.65 -21.79
N ARG A 13 -5.72 -15.91 -21.42
CA ARG A 13 -4.38 -16.48 -21.24
C ARG A 13 -3.60 -16.49 -22.54
N SER A 14 -4.18 -16.99 -23.63
CA SER A 14 -3.55 -17.01 -24.95
C SER A 14 -3.22 -15.59 -25.43
N ASN A 15 -4.13 -14.63 -25.22
CA ASN A 15 -3.88 -13.23 -25.55
C ASN A 15 -2.74 -12.62 -24.71
N LEU A 16 -2.61 -12.99 -23.43
CA LEU A 16 -1.46 -12.57 -22.62
C LEU A 16 -0.16 -13.25 -23.09
N GLU A 17 -0.19 -14.54 -23.37
CA GLU A 17 0.98 -15.29 -23.86
C GLU A 17 1.49 -14.71 -25.19
N SER A 18 0.60 -14.39 -26.12
CA SER A 18 0.98 -13.76 -27.39
C SER A 18 1.57 -12.36 -27.23
N LEU A 19 1.16 -11.58 -26.21
CA LEU A 19 1.80 -10.30 -25.91
C LEU A 19 3.26 -10.46 -25.47
N PHE A 20 3.61 -11.54 -24.78
CA PHE A 20 5.00 -11.80 -24.39
C PHE A 20 5.88 -12.28 -25.56
N GLU A 21 5.29 -12.85 -26.62
CA GLU A 21 6.03 -13.29 -27.82
C GLU A 21 6.67 -12.11 -28.59
N TYR A 22 6.21 -10.89 -28.37
CA TYR A 22 6.78 -9.66 -28.97
C TYR A 22 8.06 -9.16 -28.29
N PHE A 23 8.52 -9.85 -27.26
CA PHE A 23 9.75 -9.54 -26.58
C PHE A 23 10.75 -10.70 -26.68
N SER A 24 11.99 -10.36 -27.00
CA SER A 24 13.10 -11.26 -26.77
C SER A 24 13.34 -11.43 -25.26
N ASN A 25 13.99 -12.53 -24.87
CA ASN A 25 14.37 -12.75 -23.47
C ASN A 25 15.24 -11.61 -22.92
N ASP A 26 16.10 -11.01 -23.76
CA ASP A 26 16.95 -9.88 -23.37
C ASP A 26 16.13 -8.63 -23.07
N GLU A 27 15.11 -8.33 -23.88
CA GLU A 27 14.18 -7.22 -23.61
C GLU A 27 13.35 -7.46 -22.34
N ILE A 28 12.87 -8.69 -22.11
CA ILE A 28 12.16 -9.04 -20.88
C ILE A 28 13.06 -8.80 -19.66
N ASN A 29 14.32 -9.25 -19.74
CA ASN A 29 15.31 -9.04 -18.68
C ASN A 29 15.58 -7.56 -18.46
N GLU A 30 15.73 -6.77 -19.52
CA GLU A 30 15.92 -5.32 -19.41
C GLU A 30 14.73 -4.64 -18.72
N ILE A 31 13.50 -4.96 -19.14
CA ILE A 31 12.26 -4.44 -18.54
C ILE A 31 12.19 -4.86 -17.06
N PHE A 32 12.56 -6.09 -16.73
CA PHE A 32 12.64 -6.55 -15.35
C PHE A 32 13.64 -5.73 -14.54
N PHE A 33 14.86 -5.51 -15.05
CA PHE A 33 15.88 -4.71 -14.34
C PHE A 33 15.46 -3.24 -14.19
N ILE A 34 14.81 -2.64 -15.18
CA ILE A 34 14.22 -1.30 -15.07
C ILE A 34 13.19 -1.27 -13.93
N SER A 35 12.28 -2.24 -13.93
CA SER A 35 11.21 -2.34 -12.93
C SER A 35 11.75 -2.61 -11.52
N LEU A 36 12.78 -3.45 -11.41
CA LEU A 36 13.51 -3.70 -10.18
C LEU A 36 14.20 -2.43 -9.69
N ARG A 37 14.88 -1.71 -10.58
CA ARG A 37 15.53 -0.45 -10.26
C ARG A 37 14.52 0.60 -9.82
N GLU A 38 13.34 0.68 -10.44
CA GLU A 38 12.26 1.56 -10.02
C GLU A 38 11.71 1.17 -8.66
N ALA A 39 11.39 -0.10 -8.45
CA ALA A 39 10.91 -0.60 -7.15
C ALA A 39 11.94 -0.31 -6.05
N ILE A 40 13.23 -0.55 -6.29
CA ILE A 40 14.33 -0.23 -5.38
C ILE A 40 14.46 1.28 -5.20
N ASN A 41 14.45 2.09 -6.26
CA ASN A 41 14.63 3.54 -6.16
C ASN A 41 13.47 4.20 -5.42
N VAL A 42 12.23 3.83 -5.73
CA VAL A 42 11.05 4.30 -5.01
C VAL A 42 11.16 3.85 -3.55
N THR A 43 11.50 2.59 -3.31
CA THR A 43 11.68 2.04 -1.95
C THR A 43 12.76 2.76 -1.15
N PHE A 44 13.97 2.87 -1.67
CA PHE A 44 15.09 3.43 -0.92
C PHE A 44 15.02 4.95 -0.91
N LYS A 45 14.85 5.62 -2.04
CA LYS A 45 14.89 7.08 -2.11
C LYS A 45 13.62 7.72 -1.55
N ASN A 46 12.45 7.33 -2.05
CA ASN A 46 11.20 7.95 -1.60
C ASN A 46 10.83 7.45 -0.21
N LYS A 47 11.06 6.17 0.12
CA LYS A 47 10.67 5.66 1.43
C LYS A 47 11.69 5.93 2.54
N THR A 48 12.98 6.16 2.29
CA THR A 48 13.85 6.77 3.33
C THR A 48 13.47 8.21 3.62
N ILE A 49 13.07 8.98 2.61
CA ILE A 49 12.48 10.31 2.79
C ILE A 49 11.17 10.19 3.59
N SER A 50 10.30 9.24 3.27
CA SER A 50 9.07 9.00 4.04
C SER A 50 9.35 8.52 5.47
N ILE A 51 10.37 7.69 5.71
CA ILE A 51 10.83 7.31 7.06
C ILE A 51 11.32 8.55 7.81
N LYS A 52 12.19 9.36 7.20
CA LYS A 52 12.68 10.60 7.81
C LYS A 52 11.54 11.57 8.12
N ASN A 53 10.63 11.77 7.18
CA ASN A 53 9.46 12.62 7.34
C ASN A 53 8.51 12.06 8.41
N PHE A 54 8.31 10.76 8.44
CA PHE A 54 7.54 10.09 9.49
C PHE A 54 8.21 10.27 10.85
N LEU A 55 9.52 10.09 10.96
CA LEU A 55 10.27 10.32 12.20
C LEU A 55 10.17 11.79 12.64
N ILE A 56 10.28 12.74 11.72
CA ILE A 56 10.10 14.18 12.02
C ILE A 56 8.67 14.45 12.47
N LEU A 57 7.66 13.98 11.74
CA LEU A 57 6.25 14.16 12.10
C LEU A 57 5.93 13.49 13.44
N PHE A 58 6.40 12.26 13.65
CA PHE A 58 6.20 11.49 14.86
C PHE A 58 6.90 12.14 16.04
N THR A 59 8.16 12.56 15.92
CA THR A 59 8.88 13.27 16.99
C THR A 59 8.25 14.62 17.29
N GLN A 60 7.93 15.43 16.28
CA GLN A 60 7.27 16.73 16.47
C GLN A 60 5.88 16.57 17.10
N ASN A 61 5.08 15.63 16.62
CA ASN A 61 3.74 15.38 17.18
C ASN A 61 3.85 14.77 18.57
N THR A 62 4.77 13.84 18.82
CA THR A 62 5.02 13.27 20.16
C THR A 62 5.48 14.34 21.12
N ILE A 63 6.42 15.22 20.74
CA ILE A 63 6.86 16.36 21.57
C ILE A 63 5.70 17.30 21.86
N LYS A 64 4.88 17.63 20.85
CA LYS A 64 3.68 18.47 21.04
C LYS A 64 2.68 17.80 21.99
N THR A 65 2.41 16.52 21.81
CA THR A 65 1.50 15.74 22.66
C THR A 65 2.03 15.61 24.08
N VAL A 66 3.33 15.33 24.27
CA VAL A 66 3.96 15.25 25.60
C VAL A 66 3.95 16.61 26.29
N LYS A 67 4.26 17.70 25.57
CA LYS A 67 4.17 19.06 26.12
C LYS A 67 2.73 19.40 26.51
N TYR A 68 1.77 19.05 25.67
CA TYR A 68 0.35 19.23 25.94
C TYR A 68 -0.10 18.41 27.16
N LEU A 69 0.22 17.11 27.21
CA LEU A 69 -0.09 16.23 28.35
C LEU A 69 0.57 16.71 29.63
N TYR A 70 1.85 17.11 29.58
CA TYR A 70 2.56 17.66 30.73
C TYR A 70 1.89 18.92 31.25
N LYS A 71 1.51 19.85 30.35
CA LYS A 71 0.77 21.06 30.70
C LYS A 71 -0.58 20.71 31.35
N THR A 72 -1.35 19.83 30.72
CA THR A 72 -2.67 19.39 31.21
C THR A 72 -2.59 18.67 32.56
N ILE A 73 -1.58 17.82 32.79
CA ILE A 73 -1.37 17.12 34.07
C ILE A 73 -0.94 18.11 35.16
N LYS A 74 -0.04 19.05 34.84
CA LYS A 74 0.48 20.04 35.78
C LYS A 74 -0.56 21.09 36.17
N GLU A 75 -1.41 21.50 35.24
CA GLU A 75 -2.38 22.59 35.45
C GLU A 75 -3.74 22.10 35.97
N GLU A 76 -4.19 20.88 35.63
CA GLU A 76 -5.60 20.47 35.88
C GLU A 76 -5.79 19.20 36.74
N LYS A 77 -4.71 18.57 37.23
CA LYS A 77 -4.72 17.29 37.97
C LYS A 77 -5.38 16.12 37.17
N PHE A 78 -5.29 14.90 37.72
CA PHE A 78 -5.58 13.61 37.05
C PHE A 78 -7.01 13.40 36.47
N GLY A 79 -7.94 14.34 36.62
CA GLY A 79 -9.31 14.27 36.07
C GLY A 79 -9.44 14.56 34.56
N SER A 80 -8.32 14.80 33.87
CA SER A 80 -8.26 15.46 32.55
C SER A 80 -8.34 14.56 31.32
N PHE A 81 -8.55 13.25 31.47
CA PHE A 81 -8.78 12.34 30.33
C PHE A 81 -9.94 12.79 29.45
N LYS A 82 -10.97 13.38 30.05
CA LYS A 82 -12.12 13.95 29.32
C LYS A 82 -11.71 15.11 28.41
N LYS A 83 -10.78 15.96 28.84
CA LYS A 83 -10.28 17.10 28.05
C LYS A 83 -9.37 16.66 26.91
N ILE A 84 -8.49 15.68 27.17
CA ILE A 84 -7.66 15.08 26.11
C ILE A 84 -8.56 14.48 25.01
N PHE A 85 -9.62 13.77 25.39
CA PHE A 85 -10.59 13.23 24.43
C PHE A 85 -11.32 14.32 23.64
N LEU A 86 -11.74 15.40 24.31
CA LEU A 86 -12.37 16.56 23.66
C LEU A 86 -11.41 17.23 22.65
N ASP A 87 -10.14 17.42 23.01
CA ASP A 87 -9.17 18.06 22.11
C ASP A 87 -8.82 17.18 20.90
N VAL A 88 -8.72 15.85 21.08
CA VAL A 88 -8.57 14.90 19.96
C VAL A 88 -9.79 14.94 19.04
N LYS A 89 -10.99 14.98 19.62
CA LYS A 89 -12.25 15.12 18.88
C LYS A 89 -12.26 16.43 18.09
N ASP A 90 -11.88 17.55 18.69
CA ASP A 90 -11.86 18.86 18.04
C ASP A 90 -10.83 18.94 16.92
N VAL A 91 -9.63 18.39 17.10
CA VAL A 91 -8.62 18.27 16.02
C VAL A 91 -9.17 17.44 14.86
N THR A 92 -9.86 16.34 15.16
CA THR A 92 -10.45 15.46 14.15
C THR A 92 -11.57 16.18 13.39
N ILE A 93 -12.50 16.82 14.10
CA ILE A 93 -13.57 17.62 13.51
C ILE A 93 -13.01 18.72 12.62
N ASN A 94 -11.98 19.44 13.08
CA ASN A 94 -11.36 20.51 12.30
C ASN A 94 -10.69 19.99 11.02
N ARG A 95 -10.08 18.80 11.05
CA ARG A 95 -9.56 18.15 9.84
C ARG A 95 -10.67 17.77 8.88
N ILE A 96 -11.76 17.18 9.38
CA ILE A 96 -12.95 16.84 8.58
C ILE A 96 -13.53 18.09 7.92
N LYS A 97 -13.72 19.19 8.68
CA LYS A 97 -14.19 20.46 8.14
C LYS A 97 -13.28 21.03 7.05
N LYS A 98 -11.95 20.96 7.24
CA LYS A 98 -10.99 21.37 6.21
C LYS A 98 -11.11 20.52 4.94
N MET A 99 -11.24 19.21 5.09
CA MET A 99 -11.46 18.30 3.96
C MET A 99 -12.80 18.59 3.26
N GLU A 100 -13.87 18.85 4.01
CA GLU A 100 -15.18 19.21 3.45
C GLU A 100 -15.11 20.52 2.66
N ILE A 101 -14.40 21.53 3.16
CA ILE A 101 -14.19 22.80 2.45
C ILE A 101 -13.39 22.56 1.17
N LEU A 102 -12.29 21.82 1.23
CA LEU A 102 -11.49 21.47 0.05
C LEU A 102 -12.32 20.69 -0.97
N TRP A 103 -13.08 19.71 -0.51
CA TRP A 103 -14.00 18.94 -1.32
C TRP A 103 -15.03 19.83 -2.00
N LYS A 104 -15.71 20.73 -1.28
CA LYS A 104 -16.71 21.63 -1.89
C LYS A 104 -16.10 22.51 -2.98
N LYS A 105 -14.89 23.02 -2.77
CA LYS A 105 -14.15 23.88 -3.71
C LYS A 105 -13.59 23.15 -4.94
N MET A 106 -13.45 21.83 -4.86
CA MET A 106 -12.85 21.02 -5.93
C MET A 106 -13.78 20.95 -7.16
N PRO A 107 -13.25 21.12 -8.39
CA PRO A 107 -13.97 20.87 -9.63
C PRO A 107 -14.53 19.44 -9.71
N PHE A 108 -15.58 19.23 -10.50
CA PHE A 108 -16.22 17.90 -10.63
C PHE A 108 -15.25 16.83 -11.16
N SER A 109 -14.38 17.18 -12.13
CA SER A 109 -13.37 16.28 -12.68
C SER A 109 -12.40 15.80 -11.60
N GLU A 110 -11.85 16.70 -10.78
CA GLU A 110 -10.95 16.36 -9.68
C GLU A 110 -11.65 15.52 -8.60
N LYS A 111 -12.92 15.80 -8.28
CA LYS A 111 -13.70 14.97 -7.35
C LYS A 111 -13.85 13.54 -7.87
N LYS A 112 -14.15 13.39 -9.15
CA LYS A 112 -14.28 12.08 -9.81
C LYS A 112 -12.96 11.31 -9.72
N GLU A 113 -11.85 11.94 -10.06
CA GLU A 113 -10.52 11.33 -9.96
C GLU A 113 -10.19 10.93 -8.51
N ALA A 114 -10.44 11.81 -7.54
CA ALA A 114 -10.22 11.51 -6.13
C ALA A 114 -11.06 10.33 -5.62
N LEU A 115 -12.32 10.19 -6.09
CA LEU A 115 -13.17 9.04 -5.76
C LEU A 115 -12.64 7.76 -6.37
N ILE A 116 -12.22 7.80 -7.64
CA ILE A 116 -11.65 6.64 -8.32
C ILE A 116 -10.39 6.18 -7.58
N ASP A 117 -9.48 7.11 -7.27
CA ASP A 117 -8.26 6.82 -6.51
C ASP A 117 -8.60 6.22 -5.14
N PHE A 118 -9.56 6.81 -4.42
CA PHE A 118 -10.00 6.29 -3.13
C PHE A 118 -10.55 4.87 -3.22
N LEU A 119 -11.38 4.57 -4.22
CA LEU A 119 -11.93 3.23 -4.44
C LEU A 119 -10.82 2.23 -4.74
N ILE A 120 -9.88 2.57 -5.61
CA ILE A 120 -8.76 1.69 -5.96
C ILE A 120 -7.91 1.38 -4.73
N ILE A 121 -7.54 2.40 -3.97
CA ILE A 121 -6.79 2.24 -2.73
C ILE A 121 -7.58 1.32 -1.77
N SER A 122 -8.86 1.59 -1.57
CA SER A 122 -9.71 0.81 -0.65
C SER A 122 -9.85 -0.64 -1.08
N PHE A 123 -10.12 -0.91 -2.35
CA PHE A 123 -10.23 -2.28 -2.87
C PHE A 123 -8.90 -3.03 -2.79
N SER A 124 -7.78 -2.41 -3.20
CA SER A 124 -6.45 -3.01 -3.06
C SER A 124 -6.11 -3.29 -1.59
N THR A 125 -6.47 -2.39 -0.67
CA THR A 125 -6.32 -2.61 0.77
C THR A 125 -7.10 -3.83 1.25
N LEU A 126 -8.39 -3.96 0.88
CA LEU A 126 -9.21 -5.08 1.30
C LEU A 126 -8.73 -6.41 0.69
N ILE A 127 -8.38 -6.43 -0.60
CA ILE A 127 -7.90 -7.64 -1.26
C ILE A 127 -6.59 -8.12 -0.62
N VAL A 128 -5.64 -7.20 -0.41
CA VAL A 128 -4.32 -7.56 0.12
C VAL A 128 -4.38 -7.86 1.61
N GLY A 129 -5.16 -7.09 2.37
CA GLY A 129 -5.26 -7.21 3.83
C GLY A 129 -6.15 -8.35 4.32
N GLY A 130 -7.05 -8.87 3.48
CA GLY A 130 -7.98 -9.95 3.87
C GLY A 130 -9.36 -9.45 4.29
N GLY A 131 -10.00 -8.61 3.49
CA GLY A 131 -11.35 -8.11 3.77
C GLY A 131 -11.41 -7.10 4.93
N PHE A 132 -12.60 -6.93 5.50
CA PHE A 132 -12.84 -5.94 6.57
C PHE A 132 -12.31 -6.36 7.94
N ASP A 133 -12.22 -7.67 8.18
CA ASP A 133 -11.63 -8.21 9.40
C ASP A 133 -10.10 -8.33 9.29
N MET A 134 -9.53 -8.15 8.09
CA MET A 134 -8.09 -8.30 7.81
C MET A 134 -7.60 -9.73 8.06
N GLU A 135 -8.46 -10.73 7.85
CA GLU A 135 -8.17 -12.15 7.97
C GLU A 135 -8.09 -12.78 6.56
N GLY A 136 -7.04 -13.53 6.28
CA GLY A 136 -6.76 -13.96 4.91
C GLY A 136 -5.96 -12.91 4.13
N GLY A 137 -6.33 -12.69 2.87
CA GLY A 137 -5.58 -11.81 1.98
C GLY A 137 -4.28 -12.44 1.48
N VAL A 138 -3.35 -11.59 1.01
CA VAL A 138 -2.13 -12.07 0.36
C VAL A 138 -1.11 -12.66 1.35
N PRO A 139 -0.87 -12.09 2.55
CA PRO A 139 0.02 -12.70 3.54
C PRO A 139 -0.37 -14.14 3.90
N ASP A 140 -1.68 -14.39 4.06
CA ASP A 140 -2.24 -15.67 4.48
C ASP A 140 -2.34 -16.70 3.35
N LEU A 141 -1.93 -16.37 2.13
CA LEU A 141 -1.82 -17.39 1.07
C LEU A 141 -0.81 -18.48 1.42
N ASP A 142 0.11 -18.23 2.36
CA ASP A 142 0.98 -19.24 2.94
C ASP A 142 0.23 -20.38 3.63
N LEU A 143 -1.01 -20.16 4.10
CA LEU A 143 -1.87 -21.22 4.64
C LEU A 143 -2.13 -22.34 3.64
N LYS A 144 -2.11 -22.05 2.33
CA LYS A 144 -2.24 -23.07 1.28
C LYS A 144 -1.07 -24.05 1.27
N THR A 145 0.08 -23.64 1.79
CA THR A 145 1.26 -24.51 1.97
C THR A 145 1.26 -25.24 3.32
N GLY A 146 0.20 -25.07 4.11
CA GLY A 146 -0.01 -25.71 5.41
C GLY A 146 0.02 -24.71 6.58
N ILE A 147 -0.79 -24.97 7.61
CA ILE A 147 -0.90 -24.12 8.80
C ILE A 147 0.44 -23.96 9.55
N GLY A 148 1.35 -24.94 9.44
CA GLY A 148 2.68 -24.89 10.04
C GLY A 148 3.64 -23.91 9.35
N ASN A 149 3.30 -23.42 8.16
CA ASN A 149 4.08 -22.45 7.38
C ASN A 149 3.51 -21.03 7.44
N HIS A 150 2.35 -20.87 8.07
CA HIS A 150 1.67 -19.60 8.17
C HIS A 150 2.38 -18.63 9.12
N ARG A 151 2.52 -17.37 8.71
CA ARG A 151 3.39 -16.38 9.36
C ARG A 151 4.88 -16.63 9.14
N ASN A 152 5.26 -17.14 7.98
CA ASN A 152 6.68 -17.21 7.63
C ASN A 152 7.24 -15.80 7.36
N LEU A 153 8.57 -15.70 7.41
CA LEU A 153 9.29 -14.44 7.21
C LEU A 153 9.01 -13.76 5.88
N PHE A 154 8.76 -14.51 4.80
CA PHE A 154 8.55 -13.91 3.50
C PHE A 154 7.17 -13.24 3.41
N THR A 155 6.10 -13.98 3.72
CA THR A 155 4.72 -13.50 3.57
C THR A 155 4.31 -12.47 4.61
N HIS A 156 4.92 -12.51 5.80
CA HIS A 156 4.54 -11.64 6.91
C HIS A 156 5.57 -10.55 7.22
N THR A 157 6.33 -10.13 6.21
CA THR A 157 7.20 -8.96 6.31
C THR A 157 7.06 -8.09 5.07
N ILE A 158 7.68 -6.92 5.09
CA ILE A 158 7.78 -6.01 3.93
C ILE A 158 8.35 -6.68 2.66
N LEU A 159 9.00 -7.84 2.77
CA LEU A 159 9.50 -8.60 1.62
C LEU A 159 8.37 -8.95 0.65
N LEU A 160 7.23 -9.42 1.15
CA LEU A 160 6.04 -9.67 0.33
C LEU A 160 5.61 -8.39 -0.39
N GLY A 161 5.54 -7.27 0.32
CA GLY A 161 5.16 -5.98 -0.27
C GLY A 161 6.11 -5.52 -1.37
N PHE A 162 7.43 -5.74 -1.22
CA PHE A 162 8.39 -5.45 -2.28
C PHE A 162 8.24 -6.37 -3.49
N SER A 163 7.99 -7.66 -3.27
CA SER A 163 7.75 -8.60 -4.37
C SER A 163 6.48 -8.24 -5.15
N LEU A 164 5.41 -7.85 -4.46
CA LEU A 164 4.17 -7.42 -5.11
C LEU A 164 4.32 -6.06 -5.82
N GLU A 165 5.01 -5.10 -5.20
CA GLU A 165 5.31 -3.81 -5.84
C GLU A 165 6.13 -4.02 -7.12
N LEU A 166 7.17 -4.85 -7.05
CA LEU A 166 7.99 -5.22 -8.21
C LEU A 166 7.14 -5.86 -9.30
N ALA A 167 6.27 -6.83 -8.96
CA ALA A 167 5.41 -7.48 -9.94
C ALA A 167 4.48 -6.49 -10.63
N LEU A 168 3.84 -5.58 -9.87
CA LEU A 168 2.96 -4.55 -10.43
C LEU A 168 3.70 -3.57 -11.34
N ARG A 169 4.89 -3.12 -10.94
CA ARG A 169 5.75 -2.23 -11.76
C ARG A 169 6.24 -2.95 -13.02
N PHE A 170 6.63 -4.22 -12.89
CA PHE A 170 7.09 -5.03 -14.01
C PHE A 170 5.99 -5.22 -15.05
N ILE A 171 4.77 -5.57 -14.60
CA ILE A 171 3.62 -5.63 -15.50
C ILE A 171 3.42 -4.27 -16.15
N GLY A 172 3.34 -3.17 -15.39
CA GLY A 172 3.18 -1.81 -15.95
C GLY A 172 4.21 -1.47 -17.03
N ASN A 173 5.49 -1.80 -16.80
CA ASN A 173 6.56 -1.54 -17.76
C ASN A 173 6.51 -2.45 -19.00
N ILE A 174 6.06 -3.70 -18.88
CA ILE A 174 5.78 -4.55 -20.06
C ILE A 174 4.73 -3.86 -20.94
N LEU A 175 3.65 -3.34 -20.34
CA LEU A 175 2.56 -2.69 -21.09
C LEU A 175 3.01 -1.40 -21.77
N ILE A 176 3.80 -0.58 -21.09
CA ILE A 176 4.38 0.65 -21.66
C ILE A 176 5.27 0.30 -22.86
N ASN A 177 6.03 -0.79 -22.81
CA ASN A 177 6.88 -1.19 -23.93
C ASN A 177 6.10 -1.80 -25.09
N LEU A 178 5.00 -2.51 -24.85
CA LEU A 178 4.09 -2.97 -25.90
C LEU A 178 3.49 -1.79 -26.67
N GLU A 179 3.01 -0.77 -25.95
CA GLU A 179 2.47 0.45 -26.55
C GLU A 179 3.52 1.18 -27.40
N LYS A 180 4.77 1.29 -26.93
CA LYS A 180 5.88 1.88 -27.71
C LYS A 180 6.17 1.13 -29.01
N LYS A 181 5.87 -0.17 -29.07
CA LYS A 181 5.98 -1.00 -30.27
C LYS A 181 4.72 -0.96 -31.15
N GLY A 182 3.69 -0.21 -30.75
CA GLY A 182 2.40 -0.15 -31.44
C GLY A 182 1.57 -1.43 -31.31
N ILE A 183 1.84 -2.24 -30.27
CA ILE A 183 1.13 -3.49 -30.03
C ILE A 183 0.03 -3.23 -29.01
N GLU A 184 -1.22 -3.37 -29.45
CA GLU A 184 -2.38 -3.27 -28.59
C GLU A 184 -3.00 -4.66 -28.36
N PRO A 185 -3.53 -4.94 -27.15
CA PRO A 185 -4.29 -6.16 -26.94
C PRO A 185 -5.53 -6.19 -27.83
N GLU A 186 -5.79 -7.33 -28.46
CA GLU A 186 -7.02 -7.52 -29.23
C GLU A 186 -8.29 -7.44 -28.34
N SER A 187 -8.14 -7.76 -27.05
CA SER A 187 -9.25 -7.74 -26.09
C SER A 187 -9.49 -6.34 -25.54
N GLU A 188 -10.71 -5.81 -25.71
CA GLU A 188 -11.15 -4.56 -25.09
C GLU A 188 -11.02 -4.59 -23.56
N PHE A 189 -11.31 -5.74 -22.93
CA PHE A 189 -11.12 -5.91 -21.49
C PHE A 189 -9.66 -5.76 -21.11
N LEU A 190 -8.76 -6.46 -21.83
CA LEU A 190 -7.34 -6.39 -21.54
C LEU A 190 -6.80 -4.97 -21.76
N SER A 191 -7.18 -4.30 -22.84
CA SER A 191 -6.85 -2.89 -23.11
C SER A 191 -7.29 -1.95 -21.97
N LYS A 192 -8.52 -2.11 -21.45
CA LYS A 192 -9.00 -1.33 -20.28
C LYS A 192 -8.21 -1.64 -19.01
N VAL A 193 -7.87 -2.91 -18.77
CA VAL A 193 -6.99 -3.30 -17.65
C VAL A 193 -5.60 -2.68 -17.83
N LEU A 194 -5.07 -2.63 -19.05
CA LEU A 194 -3.76 -2.03 -19.32
C LEU A 194 -3.76 -0.53 -19.04
N SER A 195 -4.75 0.20 -19.55
CA SER A 195 -4.92 1.63 -19.27
C SER A 195 -5.07 1.88 -17.77
N PHE A 196 -5.85 1.06 -17.06
CA PHE A 196 -5.97 1.14 -15.62
C PHE A 196 -4.62 0.95 -14.91
N VAL A 197 -3.85 -0.07 -15.29
CA VAL A 197 -2.52 -0.30 -14.72
C VAL A 197 -1.62 0.90 -15.00
N LYS A 198 -1.58 1.43 -16.22
CA LYS A 198 -0.77 2.61 -16.58
C LYS A 198 -1.12 3.81 -15.70
N ASP A 199 -2.40 4.15 -15.58
CA ASP A 199 -2.83 5.39 -14.95
C ASP A 199 -2.92 5.30 -13.42
N LYS A 200 -3.20 4.11 -12.88
CA LYS A 200 -3.59 3.93 -11.48
C LYS A 200 -2.78 2.90 -10.69
N HIS A 201 -1.75 2.27 -11.28
CA HIS A 201 -0.92 1.29 -10.54
C HIS A 201 -0.33 1.85 -9.24
N GLU A 202 0.09 3.12 -9.20
CA GLU A 202 0.61 3.73 -7.96
C GLU A 202 -0.44 3.78 -6.84
N LYS A 203 -1.72 3.98 -7.18
CA LYS A 203 -2.83 3.95 -6.21
C LYS A 203 -3.12 2.53 -5.74
N ALA A 204 -3.02 1.55 -6.64
CA ALA A 204 -3.11 0.14 -6.28
C ALA A 204 -1.96 -0.30 -5.36
N ILE A 205 -0.72 0.12 -5.65
CA ILE A 205 0.47 -0.11 -4.81
C ILE A 205 0.28 0.55 -3.44
N GLN A 206 -0.23 1.78 -3.38
CA GLN A 206 -0.57 2.45 -2.13
C GLN A 206 -1.60 1.66 -1.32
N GLY A 207 -2.69 1.22 -1.96
CA GLY A 207 -3.71 0.40 -1.31
C GLY A 207 -3.17 -0.95 -0.84
N MET A 208 -2.32 -1.60 -1.61
CA MET A 208 -1.63 -2.84 -1.24
C MET A 208 -0.79 -2.66 0.02
N TRP A 209 0.06 -1.62 0.09
CA TRP A 209 0.86 -1.33 1.28
C TRP A 209 -0.01 -1.00 2.50
N LEU A 210 -1.16 -0.33 2.32
CA LEU A 210 -2.14 -0.15 3.40
C LEU A 210 -2.78 -1.46 3.85
N GLY A 211 -3.08 -2.38 2.93
CA GLY A 211 -3.57 -3.72 3.24
C GLY A 211 -2.59 -4.49 4.11
N LEU A 212 -1.31 -4.48 3.74
CA LEU A 212 -0.23 -5.08 4.54
C LEU A 212 -0.09 -4.40 5.91
N PHE A 213 -0.23 -3.07 5.98
CA PHE A 213 -0.22 -2.36 7.26
C PHE A 213 -1.32 -2.88 8.20
N PHE A 214 -2.57 -2.93 7.75
CA PHE A 214 -3.68 -3.37 8.60
C PHE A 214 -3.55 -4.84 8.99
N HIS A 215 -3.13 -5.69 8.07
CA HIS A 215 -2.91 -7.11 8.32
C HIS A 215 -1.80 -7.33 9.38
N TYR A 216 -0.62 -6.74 9.19
CA TYR A 216 0.49 -6.87 10.15
C TYR A 216 0.19 -6.19 11.49
N LEU A 217 -0.60 -5.11 11.50
CA LEU A 217 -1.06 -4.47 12.73
C LEU A 217 -1.99 -5.40 13.52
N LYS A 218 -2.88 -6.12 12.83
CA LYS A 218 -3.74 -7.14 13.43
C LYS A 218 -2.91 -8.28 14.01
N ASP A 219 -1.96 -8.82 13.25
CA ASP A 219 -1.08 -9.90 13.72
C ASP A 219 -0.18 -9.50 14.88
N ALA A 220 0.26 -8.23 14.93
CA ALA A 220 0.98 -7.69 16.08
C ALA A 220 0.12 -7.74 17.35
N ASN A 221 -1.21 -7.75 17.20
CA ASN A 221 -2.19 -7.85 18.28
C ASN A 221 -1.81 -6.95 19.47
N LEU A 222 -1.61 -5.65 19.19
CA LEU A 222 -0.96 -4.69 20.09
C LEU A 222 -1.58 -4.62 21.48
N PHE A 223 -2.87 -4.92 21.60
CA PHE A 223 -3.64 -4.84 22.85
C PHE A 223 -3.97 -6.20 23.47
N SER A 224 -3.45 -7.30 22.92
CA SER A 224 -3.64 -8.66 23.44
C SER A 224 -2.31 -9.30 23.83
N ASN A 225 -2.41 -10.28 24.73
CA ASN A 225 -1.33 -11.20 25.08
C ASN A 225 -1.22 -12.40 24.12
N LYS A 226 -2.23 -12.60 23.26
CA LYS A 226 -2.28 -13.72 22.31
C LYS A 226 -1.73 -13.29 20.95
N VAL A 227 -0.41 -13.32 20.80
CA VAL A 227 0.27 -13.21 19.49
C VAL A 227 0.67 -14.60 19.05
N LYS A 228 0.56 -14.90 17.76
CA LYS A 228 1.13 -16.12 17.17
C LYS A 228 2.53 -15.78 16.64
N PRO A 229 3.57 -16.57 16.94
CA PRO A 229 4.93 -16.25 16.52
C PRO A 229 5.10 -16.39 15.00
N TYR A 230 6.17 -15.77 14.49
CA TYR A 230 6.65 -16.06 13.15
C TYR A 230 7.14 -17.50 13.07
N VAL A 231 6.76 -18.19 12.01
CA VAL A 231 7.33 -19.50 11.68
C VAL A 231 8.78 -19.32 11.23
N GLY A 232 9.67 -20.18 11.75
CA GLY A 232 11.10 -20.20 11.42
C GLY A 232 11.99 -19.33 12.32
N LEU A 233 11.43 -18.36 13.05
CA LEU A 233 12.17 -17.55 14.03
C LEU A 233 12.10 -18.16 15.43
N LYS A 234 12.92 -19.19 15.68
CA LYS A 234 13.00 -19.86 17.00
C LYS A 234 13.85 -19.07 18.00
N GLY A 235 13.56 -19.23 19.30
CA GLY A 235 14.37 -18.65 20.39
C GLY A 235 14.06 -17.20 20.74
N PHE A 236 13.15 -16.54 20.02
CA PHE A 236 12.73 -15.17 20.32
C PHE A 236 11.55 -15.15 21.30
N SER A 237 11.48 -14.10 22.11
CA SER A 237 10.34 -13.87 23.00
C SER A 237 9.08 -13.50 22.18
N MET A 238 7.89 -13.76 22.73
CA MET A 238 6.63 -13.30 22.11
C MET A 238 6.56 -11.77 21.96
N LYS A 239 7.20 -11.03 22.88
CA LYS A 239 7.37 -9.58 22.76
C LYS A 239 8.18 -9.21 21.51
N THR A 240 9.21 -9.98 21.19
CA THR A 240 10.00 -9.76 19.97
C THR A 240 9.17 -10.01 18.72
N HIS A 241 8.44 -11.12 18.63
CA HIS A 241 7.55 -11.39 17.48
C HIS A 241 6.51 -10.28 17.30
N LYS A 242 5.87 -9.86 18.39
CA LYS A 242 4.92 -8.73 18.42
C LYS A 242 5.54 -7.44 17.86
N ASN A 243 6.74 -7.12 18.30
CA ASN A 243 7.47 -5.94 17.82
C ASN A 243 7.85 -6.05 16.34
N LEU A 244 8.18 -7.26 15.85
CA LEU A 244 8.48 -7.48 14.43
C LEU A 244 7.25 -7.25 13.56
N PHE A 245 6.08 -7.79 13.91
CA PHE A 245 4.83 -7.51 13.18
C PHE A 245 4.49 -6.01 13.22
N ALA A 246 4.58 -5.38 14.39
CA ALA A 246 4.32 -3.95 14.55
C ALA A 246 5.28 -3.09 13.70
N SER A 247 6.55 -3.47 13.64
CA SER A 247 7.56 -2.77 12.83
C SER A 247 7.27 -2.91 11.34
N ASN A 248 6.90 -4.12 10.89
CA ASN A 248 6.49 -4.34 9.51
C ASN A 248 5.21 -3.54 9.18
N ALA A 249 4.24 -3.47 10.08
CA ALA A 249 3.06 -2.63 9.90
C ALA A 249 3.45 -1.14 9.72
N ILE A 250 4.29 -0.62 10.61
CA ILE A 250 4.77 0.78 10.54
C ILE A 250 5.49 1.03 9.20
N LEU A 251 6.37 0.13 8.78
CA LEU A 251 7.07 0.28 7.50
C LEU A 251 6.07 0.24 6.33
N SER A 252 5.10 -0.67 6.34
CA SER A 252 4.06 -0.74 5.32
C SER A 252 3.24 0.56 5.20
N VAL A 253 2.84 1.19 6.32
CA VAL A 253 2.12 2.49 6.22
C VAL A 253 3.03 3.62 5.75
N ILE A 254 4.30 3.64 6.16
CA ILE A 254 5.28 4.60 5.61
C ILE A 254 5.41 4.41 4.10
N PHE A 255 5.37 3.16 3.65
CA PHE A 255 5.50 2.78 2.25
C PHE A 255 4.25 3.04 1.41
N ALA A 256 3.08 3.09 2.04
CA ALA A 256 1.84 3.54 1.43
C ALA A 256 1.75 5.06 1.28
N ILE A 257 2.49 5.83 2.09
CA ILE A 257 2.51 7.29 1.97
C ILE A 257 3.38 7.64 0.76
N ASN A 258 2.73 7.81 -0.39
CA ASN A 258 3.41 8.21 -1.61
C ASN A 258 3.91 9.66 -1.47
N SER A 259 5.22 9.87 -1.62
CA SER A 259 5.81 11.20 -1.63
C SER A 259 5.80 11.76 -3.05
N ASP A 260 4.62 11.87 -3.66
CA ASP A 260 4.44 12.46 -5.01
C ASP A 260 4.80 13.97 -5.07
N LYS A 261 5.37 14.55 -4.00
CA LYS A 261 5.77 15.95 -3.95
C LYS A 261 6.94 16.33 -4.88
N ASN A 262 7.52 15.41 -5.64
CA ASN A 262 8.69 15.69 -6.48
C ASN A 262 8.47 15.55 -8.00
N LYS A 263 7.25 15.28 -8.50
CA LYS A 263 7.02 15.29 -9.96
C LYS A 263 7.05 16.70 -10.59
N ASN A 264 6.92 17.77 -9.81
CA ASN A 264 6.89 19.16 -10.32
C ASN A 264 8.26 19.87 -10.31
N PHE A 265 9.40 19.17 -10.33
CA PHE A 265 10.73 19.82 -10.36
C PHE A 265 11.62 19.39 -11.53
N LEU A 266 11.15 18.47 -12.39
CA LEU A 266 11.94 17.95 -13.51
C LEU A 266 11.27 18.14 -14.89
N GLU A 267 10.09 18.75 -14.96
CA GLU A 267 9.46 19.12 -16.24
C GLU A 267 9.77 20.57 -16.68
N ASP A 268 10.46 21.38 -15.86
CA ASP A 268 10.89 22.75 -16.22
C ASP A 268 12.31 22.83 -16.85
N LYS A 269 12.82 21.71 -17.36
CA LYS A 269 14.07 21.70 -18.14
C LYS A 269 13.99 20.71 -19.29
N HIS A 270 13.29 21.08 -20.36
CA HIS A 270 13.71 20.86 -21.75
C HIS A 270 12.89 21.76 -22.69
#